data_AF-A0AAE0KYM3-F1
#
_entry.id   AF-A0AAE0KYM3-F1
#
_cell.length_a   1.000
_cell.length_b   1.000
_cell.length_c   1.000
_cell.angle_alpha   90.00
_cell.angle_beta   90.00
_cell.angle_gamma   90.00
#
_symmetry.space_group_name_H-M   'P 1'
#
loop_
_entity.id
_entity.type
_entity.pdbx_description
1 polymer ?
#
loop_
_entity_poly.entity_id
_entity_poly.type
_entity_poly.pdbx_seq_one_letter_code
_entity_poly.pdbx_strand_id
1 'polypeptide(L)'
;MCWWGSAQYGGVAYIASNGDINIDGGSMTGNNAVYGGVAYIYTNGDINIDGGSMTGNNAVSGGVATIYMNGAIHIDETNMTGNNAEYGGVAYIYTNGDINIDGGSMTGNNAEYGGVANIRTDGEIRIDQSEMVGNSAAKYGGVAYIASNGDINIDGGSMAGNNAELGGVATIYMNGTIRIDQSNMTGNNAEVGGVASIYTDGEIRIDHSIMTTNNVDEV
;
A
#
# COMPACT_ATOMS: atom_id res chain seq x y z
N MET A 1 -7.42 3.12 19.59
CA MET A 1 -8.87 2.89 19.80
C MET A 1 -9.08 1.42 20.11
N CYS A 2 -9.87 1.05 21.13
CA CYS A 2 -9.97 -0.33 21.63
C CYS A 2 -11.06 -1.09 20.85
N TRP A 3 -10.67 -2.12 20.09
CA TRP A 3 -11.55 -2.90 19.21
C TRP A 3 -12.32 -3.98 20.00
N TRP A 4 -13.52 -3.66 20.46
CA TRP A 4 -14.45 -4.68 20.98
C TRP A 4 -15.33 -5.17 19.83
N GLY A 5 -14.87 -6.21 19.11
CA GLY A 5 -15.66 -6.89 18.08
C GLY A 5 -14.93 -7.34 16.82
N SER A 6 -13.64 -7.01 16.65
CA SER A 6 -12.85 -7.44 15.48
C SER A 6 -12.32 -8.86 15.65
N ALA A 7 -12.28 -9.62 14.55
CA ALA A 7 -11.49 -10.85 14.51
C ALA A 7 -10.02 -10.51 14.83
N GLN A 8 -9.27 -11.42 15.46
CA GLN A 8 -7.85 -11.14 15.66
C GLN A 8 -7.07 -11.28 14.35
N TYR A 9 -7.53 -12.14 13.45
CA TYR A 9 -6.82 -12.58 12.25
C TYR A 9 -7.80 -12.64 11.09
N GLY A 10 -7.50 -11.99 9.97
CA GLY A 10 -8.19 -12.19 8.70
C GLY A 10 -9.71 -12.13 8.82
N GLY A 11 -10.31 -10.94 8.74
CA GLY A 11 -11.75 -10.77 8.98
C GLY A 11 -12.65 -11.67 8.12
N VAL A 12 -12.14 -12.13 6.98
CA VAL A 12 -12.75 -13.13 6.10
C VAL A 12 -11.95 -14.44 6.04
N ALA A 13 -10.63 -14.38 5.87
CA ALA A 13 -9.79 -15.56 5.67
C ALA A 13 -8.44 -15.48 6.39
N TYR A 14 -8.01 -16.61 6.98
CA TYR A 14 -6.74 -16.74 7.68
C TYR A 14 -6.03 -18.05 7.36
N ILE A 15 -4.72 -17.99 7.07
CA ILE A 15 -3.83 -19.15 6.95
C ILE A 15 -2.65 -19.00 7.91
N ALA A 16 -2.45 -20.01 8.75
CA ALA A 16 -1.34 -20.01 9.73
C ALA A 16 0.01 -20.32 9.08
N SER A 17 0.05 -21.25 8.14
CA SER A 17 1.27 -21.59 7.40
C SER A 17 0.98 -22.32 6.11
N ASN A 18 1.81 -22.08 5.09
CA ASN A 18 1.86 -22.83 3.82
C ASN A 18 0.50 -22.93 3.12
N GLY A 19 0.10 -21.86 2.43
CA GLY A 19 -1.05 -21.89 1.54
C GLY A 19 -1.48 -20.50 1.11
N ASP A 20 -2.25 -20.47 0.03
CA ASP A 20 -2.63 -19.23 -0.63
C ASP A 20 -4.09 -18.88 -0.36
N ILE A 21 -4.39 -17.58 -0.31
CA ILE A 21 -5.75 -17.05 -0.26
C ILE A 21 -6.06 -16.44 -1.62
N ASN A 22 -7.04 -16.99 -2.34
CA ASN A 22 -7.49 -16.47 -3.63
C ASN A 22 -8.88 -15.83 -3.48
N ILE A 23 -9.02 -14.60 -3.94
CA ILE A 23 -10.26 -13.82 -3.94
C ILE A 23 -10.53 -13.38 -5.37
N ASP A 24 -11.43 -14.09 -6.04
CA ASP A 24 -11.81 -13.84 -7.43
C ASP A 24 -13.11 -13.03 -7.47
N GLY A 25 -12.99 -11.71 -7.47
CA GLY A 25 -14.08 -10.76 -7.48
C GLY A 25 -14.84 -10.65 -6.14
N GLY A 26 -16.08 -10.21 -6.24
CA GLY A 26 -16.96 -10.03 -5.08
C GLY A 26 -16.82 -8.65 -4.41
N SER A 27 -17.47 -8.51 -3.25
CA SER A 27 -17.46 -7.28 -2.47
C SER A 27 -17.19 -7.57 -1.00
N MET A 28 -16.10 -7.04 -0.48
CA MET A 28 -15.70 -7.18 0.92
C MET A 28 -15.78 -5.80 1.56
N THR A 29 -16.79 -5.60 2.39
CA THR A 29 -17.15 -4.29 2.90
C THR A 29 -17.20 -4.30 4.43
N GLY A 30 -16.48 -3.35 5.05
CA GLY A 30 -16.57 -3.15 6.50
C GLY A 30 -16.01 -4.29 7.34
N ASN A 31 -15.09 -5.10 6.81
CA ASN A 31 -14.47 -6.17 7.59
C ASN A 31 -13.42 -5.58 8.54
N ASN A 32 -13.37 -6.11 9.76
CA ASN A 32 -12.53 -5.57 10.84
C ASN A 32 -11.70 -6.69 11.48
N ALA A 33 -10.38 -6.54 11.48
CA ALA A 33 -9.46 -7.46 12.14
C ALA A 33 -8.29 -6.73 12.83
N VAL A 34 -7.42 -7.43 13.56
CA VAL A 34 -6.12 -6.85 13.96
C VAL A 34 -5.13 -6.94 12.79
N TYR A 35 -5.06 -8.11 12.14
CA TYR A 35 -4.21 -8.34 10.97
C TYR A 35 -5.08 -8.72 9.78
N GLY A 36 -4.95 -8.00 8.66
CA GLY A 36 -5.70 -8.26 7.44
C GLY A 36 -7.20 -8.10 7.65
N GLY A 37 -7.75 -6.90 7.38
CA GLY A 37 -9.19 -6.67 7.56
C GLY A 37 -10.03 -7.68 6.79
N VAL A 38 -9.53 -8.17 5.65
CA VAL A 38 -10.11 -9.28 4.86
C VAL A 38 -9.28 -10.56 5.00
N ALA A 39 -7.99 -10.52 4.65
CA ALA A 39 -7.16 -11.71 4.48
C ALA A 39 -5.84 -11.60 5.25
N TYR A 40 -5.46 -12.68 5.94
CA TYR A 40 -4.19 -12.75 6.67
C TYR A 40 -3.47 -14.08 6.49
N ILE A 41 -2.19 -14.03 6.13
CA ILE A 41 -1.29 -15.19 6.14
C ILE A 41 -0.17 -14.94 7.14
N TYR A 42 0.04 -15.86 8.07
CA TYR A 42 1.12 -15.73 9.05
C TYR A 42 2.48 -16.14 8.48
N THR A 43 2.58 -17.25 7.75
CA THR A 43 3.85 -17.68 7.14
C THR A 43 3.65 -18.40 5.82
N ASN A 44 4.49 -18.12 4.82
CA ASN A 44 4.60 -18.87 3.56
C ASN A 44 3.28 -19.00 2.79
N GLY A 45 3.03 -18.09 1.87
CA GLY A 45 1.91 -18.19 0.93
C GLY A 45 1.49 -16.83 0.42
N ASP A 46 0.72 -16.84 -0.65
CA ASP A 46 0.37 -15.63 -1.37
C ASP A 46 -1.10 -15.27 -1.16
N ILE A 47 -1.41 -13.97 -1.18
CA ILE A 47 -2.77 -13.46 -1.21
C ILE A 47 -3.02 -12.91 -2.62
N ASN A 48 -3.91 -13.54 -3.37
CA ASN A 48 -4.27 -13.14 -4.73
C ASN A 48 -5.68 -12.54 -4.71
N ILE A 49 -5.82 -11.30 -5.17
CA ILE A 49 -7.08 -10.57 -5.28
C ILE A 49 -7.24 -10.17 -6.74
N ASP A 50 -8.17 -10.81 -7.45
CA ASP A 50 -8.44 -10.59 -8.87
C ASP A 50 -9.87 -10.04 -9.04
N GLY A 51 -9.96 -8.74 -9.30
CA GLY A 51 -11.20 -8.00 -9.48
C GLY A 51 -12.04 -7.79 -8.21
N GLY A 52 -13.18 -7.13 -8.39
CA GLY A 52 -14.16 -6.88 -7.32
C GLY A 52 -13.94 -5.55 -6.59
N SER A 53 -14.45 -5.47 -5.36
CA SER A 53 -14.38 -4.25 -4.54
C SER A 53 -14.08 -4.51 -3.06
N MET A 54 -13.10 -3.79 -2.53
CA MET A 54 -12.72 -3.79 -1.12
C MET A 54 -13.00 -2.41 -0.51
N THR A 55 -14.05 -2.29 0.32
CA THR A 55 -14.52 -0.97 0.79
C THR A 55 -14.59 -0.88 2.29
N GLY A 56 -13.95 0.14 2.88
CA GLY A 56 -14.10 0.46 4.29
C GLY A 56 -13.63 -0.66 5.24
N ASN A 57 -12.69 -1.49 4.80
CA ASN A 57 -12.11 -2.53 5.65
C ASN A 57 -11.06 -1.92 6.57
N ASN A 58 -10.99 -2.40 7.81
CA ASN A 58 -10.13 -1.81 8.83
C ASN A 58 -9.28 -2.87 9.54
N ALA A 59 -8.02 -2.52 9.78
CA ALA A 59 -7.13 -3.33 10.60
C ALA A 59 -6.10 -2.49 11.36
N VAL A 60 -5.24 -3.13 12.15
CA VAL A 60 -3.98 -2.49 12.59
C VAL A 60 -2.94 -2.64 11.49
N SER A 61 -2.82 -3.84 10.93
CA SER A 61 -1.94 -4.14 9.80
C SER A 61 -2.78 -4.56 8.61
N GLY A 62 -2.61 -3.88 7.47
CA GLY A 62 -3.27 -4.18 6.20
C GLY A 62 -4.79 -4.10 6.28
N GLY A 63 -5.36 -2.96 5.88
CA GLY A 63 -6.82 -2.77 5.92
C GLY A 63 -7.57 -3.85 5.14
N VAL A 64 -6.96 -4.43 4.11
CA VAL A 64 -7.48 -5.58 3.35
C VAL A 64 -6.63 -6.82 3.60
N ALA A 65 -5.34 -6.78 3.24
CA ALA A 65 -4.49 -7.96 3.17
C ALA A 65 -3.22 -7.80 4.02
N THR A 66 -2.82 -8.87 4.71
CA THR A 66 -1.57 -8.91 5.44
C THR A 66 -0.84 -10.23 5.27
N ILE A 67 0.47 -10.16 5.06
CA ILE A 67 1.38 -11.31 5.18
C ILE A 67 2.43 -10.99 6.25
N TYR A 68 2.55 -11.83 7.26
CA TYR A 68 3.54 -11.59 8.31
C TYR A 68 4.96 -12.01 7.86
N MET A 69 5.11 -13.07 7.07
CA MET A 69 6.43 -13.51 6.63
C MET A 69 6.34 -14.40 5.39
N ASN A 70 7.20 -14.14 4.40
CA ASN A 70 7.39 -14.97 3.20
C ASN A 70 6.12 -15.12 2.37
N GLY A 71 5.99 -14.30 1.34
CA GLY A 71 4.89 -14.40 0.38
C GLY A 71 4.71 -13.12 -0.40
N ALA A 72 3.71 -13.09 -1.26
CA ALA A 72 3.36 -11.92 -2.04
C ALA A 72 1.86 -11.61 -1.93
N ILE A 73 1.54 -10.32 -1.95
CA ILE A 73 0.17 -9.84 -2.12
C ILE A 73 0.05 -9.39 -3.57
N HIS A 74 -0.83 -10.03 -4.33
CA HIS A 74 -1.16 -9.68 -5.70
C HIS A 74 -2.56 -9.08 -5.76
N ILE A 75 -2.67 -7.89 -6.34
CA ILE A 75 -3.92 -7.17 -6.54
C ILE A 75 -4.04 -6.85 -8.02
N ASP A 76 -5.04 -7.42 -8.68
CA ASP A 76 -5.30 -7.28 -10.11
C ASP A 76 -6.69 -6.66 -10.30
N GLU A 77 -6.79 -5.60 -11.10
CA GLU A 77 -8.04 -4.96 -11.58
C GLU A 77 -9.13 -4.75 -10.51
N THR A 78 -8.73 -4.42 -9.29
CA THR A 78 -9.61 -4.33 -8.12
C THR A 78 -9.87 -2.88 -7.69
N ASN A 79 -11.09 -2.57 -7.27
CA ASN A 79 -11.43 -1.27 -6.68
C ASN A 79 -11.28 -1.31 -5.16
N MET A 80 -10.40 -0.49 -4.58
CA MET A 80 -10.21 -0.41 -3.14
C MET A 80 -10.44 1.00 -2.61
N THR A 81 -11.45 1.16 -1.77
CA THR A 81 -11.92 2.48 -1.35
C THR A 81 -12.04 2.60 0.16
N GLY A 82 -11.40 3.63 0.72
CA GLY A 82 -11.58 3.98 2.13
C GLY A 82 -11.14 2.91 3.12
N ASN A 83 -10.19 2.04 2.75
CA ASN A 83 -9.63 1.05 3.67
C ASN A 83 -8.61 1.73 4.60
N ASN A 84 -8.59 1.31 5.86
CA ASN A 84 -7.85 2.01 6.90
C ASN A 84 -7.01 1.07 7.78
N ALA A 85 -5.75 1.41 8.00
CA ALA A 85 -4.87 0.69 8.92
C ALA A 85 -3.86 1.59 9.63
N GLU A 86 -3.03 1.04 10.51
CA GLU A 86 -1.81 1.74 10.96
C GLU A 86 -0.70 1.54 9.91
N TYR A 87 -0.56 0.30 9.41
CA TYR A 87 0.42 -0.08 8.39
C TYR A 87 -0.30 -0.57 7.14
N GLY A 88 -0.15 0.13 6.01
CA GLY A 88 -0.74 -0.25 4.73
C GLY A 88 -2.27 -0.15 4.76
N GLY A 89 -2.84 0.96 4.28
CA GLY A 89 -4.29 1.14 4.26
C GLY A 89 -5.02 0.03 3.51
N VAL A 90 -4.34 -0.61 2.55
CA VAL A 90 -4.78 -1.81 1.83
C VAL A 90 -3.93 -3.03 2.20
N ALA A 91 -2.64 -2.98 1.93
CA ALA A 91 -1.76 -4.15 1.96
C ALA A 91 -0.55 -3.93 2.86
N TYR A 92 -0.23 -4.93 3.67
CA TYR A 92 0.92 -4.90 4.56
C TYR A 92 1.73 -6.21 4.51
N ILE A 93 3.05 -6.09 4.40
CA ILE A 93 3.99 -7.20 4.60
C ILE A 93 4.99 -6.85 5.70
N TYR A 94 5.12 -7.72 6.69
CA TYR A 94 6.07 -7.49 7.79
C TYR A 94 7.52 -7.84 7.40
N THR A 95 7.76 -8.93 6.67
CA THR A 95 9.12 -9.22 6.16
C THR A 95 9.12 -10.21 5.00
N ASN A 96 10.12 -10.09 4.13
CA ASN A 96 10.43 -11.05 3.06
C ASN A 96 9.25 -11.29 2.14
N GLY A 97 8.79 -10.26 1.45
CA GLY A 97 7.66 -10.42 0.55
C GLY A 97 7.37 -9.20 -0.30
N ASP A 98 6.64 -9.41 -1.38
CA ASP A 98 6.37 -8.39 -2.38
C ASP A 98 4.89 -8.00 -2.39
N ILE A 99 4.60 -6.74 -2.69
CA ILE A 99 3.24 -6.26 -2.98
C ILE A 99 3.21 -5.88 -4.46
N ASN A 100 2.37 -6.54 -5.25
CA ASN A 100 2.20 -6.28 -6.67
C ASN A 100 0.76 -5.81 -6.91
N ILE A 101 0.60 -4.61 -7.45
CA ILE A 101 -0.68 -4.01 -7.82
C ILE A 101 -0.64 -3.78 -9.33
N ASP A 102 -1.55 -4.42 -10.07
CA ASP A 102 -1.67 -4.31 -11.52
C ASP A 102 -3.09 -3.88 -11.88
N GLY A 103 -3.24 -2.65 -12.37
CA GLY A 103 -4.54 -2.06 -12.68
C GLY A 103 -5.43 -1.78 -11.45
N GLY A 104 -6.72 -1.51 -11.72
CA GLY A 104 -7.68 -1.11 -10.70
C GLY A 104 -7.53 0.32 -10.15
N SER A 105 -8.31 0.63 -9.11
CA SER A 105 -8.40 1.97 -8.52
C SER A 105 -8.36 1.92 -7.00
N MET A 106 -7.40 2.64 -6.40
CA MET A 106 -7.25 2.79 -4.97
C MET A 106 -7.55 4.24 -4.57
N THR A 107 -8.67 4.43 -3.87
CA THR A 107 -9.20 5.76 -3.57
C THR A 107 -9.40 5.98 -2.08
N GLY A 108 -8.82 7.05 -1.54
CA GLY A 108 -9.09 7.47 -0.16
C GLY A 108 -8.67 6.46 0.90
N ASN A 109 -7.71 5.57 0.60
CA ASN A 109 -7.18 4.64 1.60
C ASN A 109 -6.23 5.39 2.53
N ASN A 110 -6.25 5.02 3.82
CA ASN A 110 -5.61 5.80 4.87
C ASN A 110 -4.77 4.92 5.81
N ALA A 111 -3.56 5.40 6.14
CA ALA A 111 -2.71 4.74 7.13
C ALA A 111 -1.84 5.71 7.95
N GLU A 112 -1.09 5.20 8.93
CA GLU A 112 0.05 5.95 9.47
C GLU A 112 1.26 5.82 8.53
N TYR A 113 1.45 4.64 7.94
CA TYR A 113 2.55 4.30 7.06
C TYR A 113 2.04 3.59 5.79
N GLY A 114 2.24 4.18 4.62
CA GLY A 114 1.77 3.64 3.34
C GLY A 114 0.25 3.70 3.22
N GLY A 115 -0.30 4.76 2.63
CA GLY A 115 -1.76 4.92 2.51
C GLY A 115 -2.44 3.79 1.75
N VAL A 116 -1.72 3.10 0.87
CA VAL A 116 -2.15 1.87 0.18
C VAL A 116 -1.29 0.69 0.62
N ALA A 117 0.01 0.73 0.36
CA ALA A 117 0.90 -0.41 0.51
C ALA A 117 2.05 -0.10 1.48
N ASN A 118 2.35 -1.04 2.38
CA ASN A 118 3.51 -0.95 3.24
C ASN A 118 4.27 -2.28 3.37
N ILE A 119 5.59 -2.22 3.21
CA ILE A 119 6.51 -3.30 3.57
C ILE A 119 7.43 -2.83 4.70
N ARG A 120 7.54 -3.63 5.76
CA ARG A 120 8.40 -3.27 6.90
C ARG A 120 9.87 -3.57 6.63
N THR A 121 10.23 -4.71 6.04
CA THR A 121 11.62 -4.97 5.65
C THR A 121 11.69 -6.03 4.55
N ASP A 122 12.68 -5.90 3.66
CA ASP A 122 13.07 -6.94 2.70
C ASP A 122 11.93 -7.31 1.74
N GLY A 123 11.72 -6.49 0.70
CA GLY A 123 10.67 -6.73 -0.28
C GLY A 123 10.53 -5.61 -1.31
N GLU A 124 9.66 -5.82 -2.29
CA GLU A 124 9.40 -4.85 -3.35
C GLU A 124 7.91 -4.48 -3.42
N ILE A 125 7.61 -3.20 -3.60
CA ILE A 125 6.26 -2.74 -3.98
C ILE A 125 6.30 -2.41 -5.48
N ARG A 126 5.50 -3.13 -6.27
CA ARG A 126 5.27 -2.86 -7.70
C ARG A 126 3.86 -2.37 -7.93
N ILE A 127 3.73 -1.26 -8.66
CA ILE A 127 2.44 -0.68 -9.05
C ILE A 127 2.49 -0.45 -10.56
N ASP A 128 1.64 -1.15 -11.31
CA ASP A 128 1.51 -1.03 -12.76
C ASP A 128 0.10 -0.52 -13.10
N GLN A 129 0.02 0.44 -14.02
CA GLN A 129 -1.22 0.90 -14.68
C GLN A 129 -2.43 1.20 -13.75
N SER A 130 -2.17 1.58 -12.49
CA SER A 130 -3.21 1.76 -11.47
C SER A 130 -3.63 3.23 -11.29
N GLU A 131 -4.87 3.47 -10.86
CA GLU A 131 -5.33 4.78 -10.40
C GLU A 131 -5.22 4.90 -8.88
N MET A 132 -4.46 5.89 -8.39
CA MET A 132 -4.19 6.13 -6.97
C MET A 132 -4.64 7.55 -6.59
N VAL A 133 -5.83 7.67 -6.00
CA VAL A 133 -6.48 8.98 -5.80
C VAL A 133 -6.75 9.26 -4.32
N GLY A 134 -6.20 10.36 -3.81
CA GLY A 134 -6.52 10.86 -2.47
C GLY A 134 -6.14 9.90 -1.35
N ASN A 135 -5.16 9.01 -1.56
CA ASN A 135 -4.66 8.13 -0.52
C ASN A 135 -3.75 8.93 0.42
N SER A 136 -3.79 8.60 1.71
CA SER A 136 -3.12 9.39 2.74
C SER A 136 -2.36 8.51 3.72
N ALA A 137 -1.15 8.93 4.06
CA ALA A 137 -0.41 8.42 5.21
C ALA A 137 -0.15 9.56 6.18
N ALA A 138 -0.27 9.32 7.49
CA ALA A 138 0.07 10.35 8.47
C ALA A 138 1.57 10.71 8.43
N LYS A 139 2.44 9.72 8.13
CA LYS A 139 3.90 9.91 8.11
C LYS A 139 4.48 9.67 6.73
N TYR A 140 4.48 8.45 6.24
CA TYR A 140 5.34 8.09 5.11
C TYR A 140 4.56 7.47 3.97
N GLY A 141 4.72 8.03 2.77
CA GLY A 141 4.21 7.45 1.53
C GLY A 141 2.68 7.48 1.46
N GLY A 142 2.11 8.51 0.85
CA GLY A 142 0.64 8.60 0.70
C GLY A 142 0.06 7.42 -0.09
N VAL A 143 0.87 6.75 -0.92
CA VAL A 143 0.54 5.48 -1.58
C VAL A 143 1.39 4.34 -1.03
N ALA A 144 2.72 4.42 -1.16
CA ALA A 144 3.62 3.30 -0.91
C ALA A 144 4.73 3.66 0.07
N TYR A 145 5.02 2.76 1.00
CA TYR A 145 6.11 2.93 1.96
C TYR A 145 6.89 1.64 2.22
N ILE A 146 8.22 1.72 2.18
CA ILE A 146 9.12 0.66 2.66
C ILE A 146 10.01 1.18 3.79
N ALA A 147 10.06 0.46 4.91
CA ALA A 147 10.86 0.92 6.04
C ALA A 147 12.35 0.57 5.92
N SER A 148 12.70 -0.60 5.39
CA SER A 148 14.10 -0.94 5.12
C SER A 148 14.29 -1.98 4.02
N ASN A 149 15.40 -1.86 3.28
CA ASN A 149 15.92 -2.88 2.36
C ASN A 149 14.89 -3.33 1.31
N GLY A 150 14.46 -2.41 0.45
CA GLY A 150 13.48 -2.75 -0.57
C GLY A 150 13.32 -1.67 -1.60
N ASP A 151 12.64 -2.00 -2.69
CA ASP A 151 12.45 -1.08 -3.82
C ASP A 151 10.97 -0.78 -4.04
N ILE A 152 10.67 0.43 -4.50
CA ILE A 152 9.34 0.83 -4.95
C ILE A 152 9.43 1.09 -6.45
N ASN A 153 8.70 0.32 -7.25
CA ASN A 153 8.62 0.46 -8.70
C ASN A 153 7.20 0.83 -9.12
N ILE A 154 7.01 2.02 -9.69
CA ILE A 154 5.75 2.50 -10.24
C ILE A 154 5.92 2.65 -11.74
N ASP A 155 5.11 1.98 -12.54
CA ASP A 155 5.17 1.98 -14.00
C ASP A 155 3.78 2.24 -14.59
N GLY A 156 3.57 3.44 -15.13
CA GLY A 156 2.26 3.83 -15.64
C GLY A 156 1.21 4.17 -14.57
N GLY A 157 0.02 4.53 -15.05
CA GLY A 157 -1.11 4.91 -14.19
C GLY A 157 -1.13 6.38 -13.78
N SER A 158 -2.00 6.71 -12.81
CA SER A 158 -2.16 8.07 -12.31
C SER A 158 -2.15 8.13 -10.78
N MET A 159 -1.42 9.09 -10.22
CA MET A 159 -1.39 9.38 -8.78
C MET A 159 -1.82 10.81 -8.55
N ALA A 160 -3.02 11.00 -8.00
CA ALA A 160 -3.63 12.30 -7.84
C ALA A 160 -4.00 12.61 -6.38
N GLY A 161 -3.53 13.74 -5.86
CA GLY A 161 -3.95 14.24 -4.55
C GLY A 161 -3.53 13.36 -3.36
N ASN A 162 -2.48 12.54 -3.50
CA ASN A 162 -2.00 11.70 -2.40
C ASN A 162 -1.16 12.53 -1.42
N ASN A 163 -1.24 12.22 -0.13
CA ASN A 163 -0.71 13.08 0.94
C ASN A 163 0.08 12.29 2.00
N ALA A 164 1.23 12.80 2.44
CA ALA A 164 1.96 12.28 3.60
C ALA A 164 2.91 13.33 4.21
N GLU A 165 3.49 13.10 5.40
CA GLU A 165 4.58 13.96 5.91
C GLU A 165 5.81 13.88 5.00
N LEU A 166 6.21 12.67 4.58
CA LEU A 166 7.29 12.43 3.63
C LEU A 166 6.76 11.64 2.44
N GLY A 167 6.99 12.12 1.23
CA GLY A 167 6.62 11.45 -0.02
C GLY A 167 5.12 11.35 -0.21
N GLY A 168 4.52 12.32 -0.91
CA GLY A 168 3.07 12.31 -1.17
C GLY A 168 2.59 11.05 -1.88
N VAL A 169 3.46 10.41 -2.67
CA VAL A 169 3.24 9.11 -3.32
C VAL A 169 4.06 8.02 -2.63
N ALA A 170 5.39 8.13 -2.62
CA ALA A 170 6.27 7.02 -2.25
C ALA A 170 7.38 7.44 -1.27
N THR A 171 7.66 6.59 -0.29
CA THR A 171 8.77 6.82 0.65
C THR A 171 9.53 5.53 0.94
N ILE A 172 10.86 5.62 0.98
CA ILE A 172 11.71 4.57 1.55
C ILE A 172 12.48 5.17 2.72
N TYR A 173 12.38 4.57 3.90
CA TYR A 173 13.09 5.10 5.06
C TYR A 173 14.58 4.75 5.03
N MET A 174 14.94 3.52 4.63
CA MET A 174 16.33 3.08 4.63
C MET A 174 16.62 2.07 3.51
N ASN A 175 17.70 2.28 2.76
CA ASN A 175 18.24 1.36 1.77
C ASN A 175 17.23 0.91 0.71
N GLY A 176 17.18 1.62 -0.40
CA GLY A 176 16.33 1.21 -1.51
C GLY A 176 16.32 2.16 -2.69
N THR A 177 15.53 1.81 -3.68
CA THR A 177 15.34 2.60 -4.89
C THR A 177 13.86 2.88 -5.07
N ILE A 178 13.51 4.14 -5.33
CA ILE A 178 12.20 4.51 -5.85
C ILE A 178 12.37 4.75 -7.35
N ARG A 179 11.72 3.95 -8.18
CA ARG A 179 11.62 4.17 -9.63
C ARG A 179 10.18 4.47 -10.00
N ILE A 180 9.98 5.57 -10.72
CA ILE A 180 8.70 5.96 -11.29
C ILE A 180 8.91 6.17 -12.79
N ASP A 181 8.19 5.42 -13.62
CA ASP A 181 8.22 5.55 -15.08
C ASP A 181 6.81 5.73 -15.63
N GLN A 182 6.69 6.44 -16.76
CA GLN A 182 5.45 6.56 -17.55
C GLN A 182 4.18 7.00 -16.78
N SER A 183 4.35 7.68 -15.64
CA SER A 183 3.25 7.95 -14.70
C SER A 183 2.78 9.41 -14.74
N ASN A 184 1.50 9.65 -14.45
CA ASN A 184 0.97 11.00 -14.24
C ASN A 184 0.78 11.29 -12.74
N MET A 185 1.52 12.26 -12.21
CA MET A 185 1.49 12.66 -10.81
C MET A 185 0.98 14.09 -10.67
N THR A 186 -0.23 14.24 -10.14
CA THR A 186 -0.90 15.55 -10.05
C THR A 186 -1.34 15.87 -8.63
N GLY A 187 -0.92 17.03 -8.10
CA GLY A 187 -1.47 17.51 -6.82
C GLY A 187 -1.05 16.69 -5.60
N ASN A 188 0.00 15.87 -5.67
CA ASN A 188 0.49 15.12 -4.52
C ASN A 188 1.24 16.05 -3.57
N ASN A 189 1.09 15.83 -2.27
CA ASN A 189 1.52 16.75 -1.24
C ASN A 189 2.32 16.06 -0.14
N ALA A 190 3.41 16.69 0.30
CA ALA A 190 4.10 16.27 1.51
C ALA A 190 4.87 17.40 2.19
N GLU A 191 5.27 17.25 3.45
CA GLU A 191 6.20 18.21 4.09
C GLU A 191 7.63 18.04 3.58
N VAL A 192 7.97 16.86 3.05
CA VAL A 192 9.24 16.57 2.38
C VAL A 192 9.03 15.72 1.15
N GLY A 193 9.44 16.22 -0.02
CA GLY A 193 9.37 15.50 -1.29
C GLY A 193 7.93 15.24 -1.74
N GLY A 194 7.28 16.24 -2.35
CA GLY A 194 5.85 16.20 -2.69
C GLY A 194 5.35 14.96 -3.47
N VAL A 195 6.26 14.25 -4.14
CA VAL A 195 5.99 12.94 -4.76
C VAL A 195 6.72 11.82 -4.02
N ALA A 196 8.05 11.88 -3.98
CA ALA A 196 8.87 10.80 -3.49
C ALA A 196 9.93 11.30 -2.51
N SER A 197 10.29 10.47 -1.53
CA SER A 197 11.36 10.76 -0.60
C SER A 197 12.14 9.50 -0.18
N ILE A 198 13.42 9.68 0.11
CA ILE A 198 14.25 8.67 0.77
C ILE A 198 14.90 9.33 1.98
N TYR A 199 14.79 8.71 3.16
CA TYR A 199 15.27 9.32 4.40
C TYR A 199 16.77 9.12 4.65
N THR A 200 17.33 7.95 4.33
CA THR A 200 18.78 7.69 4.44
C THR A 200 19.44 7.40 3.09
N ASP A 201 19.72 6.14 2.79
CA ASP A 201 20.50 5.71 1.65
C ASP A 201 19.57 5.16 0.57
N GLY A 202 19.76 5.62 -0.67
CA GLY A 202 18.99 5.14 -1.80
C GLY A 202 19.08 6.02 -3.03
N GLU A 203 18.29 5.66 -4.04
CA GLU A 203 18.18 6.39 -5.30
C GLU A 203 16.70 6.65 -5.62
N ILE A 204 16.38 7.86 -6.07
CA ILE A 204 15.08 8.17 -6.68
C ILE A 204 15.31 8.42 -8.16
N ARG A 205 14.60 7.66 -9.01
CA ARG A 205 14.63 7.78 -10.45
C ARG A 205 13.22 7.99 -10.98
N ILE A 206 13.01 9.10 -11.68
CA ILE A 206 11.72 9.44 -12.30
C ILE A 206 11.96 9.68 -13.80
N ASP A 207 11.41 8.80 -14.62
CA ASP A 207 11.54 8.82 -16.08
C ASP A 207 10.17 8.90 -16.76
N HIS A 208 10.13 9.43 -17.99
CA HIS A 208 8.97 9.52 -18.89
C HIS A 208 7.62 9.89 -18.23
N SER A 209 7.66 10.64 -17.14
CA SER A 209 6.50 10.92 -16.29
C SER A 209 6.10 12.38 -16.35
N ILE A 210 4.82 12.65 -16.09
CA ILE A 210 4.24 13.99 -16.05
C ILE A 210 4.01 14.36 -14.59
N MET A 211 4.56 15.50 -14.16
CA MET A 211 4.40 16.01 -12.80
C MET A 211 3.76 17.39 -12.83
N THR A 212 2.57 17.52 -12.22
CA THR A 212 1.80 18.77 -12.18
C THR A 212 1.40 19.10 -10.74
N THR A 213 1.67 20.33 -10.29
CA THR A 213 1.20 20.86 -8.98
C THR A 213 1.50 19.95 -7.77
N ASN A 214 2.64 19.23 -7.76
CA ASN A 214 3.05 18.46 -6.59
C ASN A 214 3.78 19.39 -5.62
N ASN A 215 3.31 19.47 -4.38
CA ASN A 215 3.67 20.53 -3.45
C ASN A 215 4.45 19.99 -2.26
N VAL A 216 5.27 20.88 -1.72
CA VAL A 216 5.77 20.75 -0.36
C VAL A 216 5.04 21.78 0.49
N ASP A 217 4.15 21.35 1.37
CA ASP A 217 3.42 22.25 2.26
C ASP A 217 4.33 22.66 3.43
N GLU A 218 4.41 23.96 3.72
CA GLU A 218 5.12 24.47 4.89
C GLU A 218 4.27 24.20 6.16
N VAL A 219 4.91 23.61 7.18
CA VAL A 219 4.34 23.36 8.52
C VAL A 219 4.24 24.64 9.35
#